data_AF-A0A645A615-F1
#
_entry.id   AF-A0A645A615-F1
#
_cell.length_a   1.000
_cell.length_b   1.000
_cell.length_c   1.000
_cell.angle_alpha   90.00
_cell.angle_beta   90.00
_cell.angle_gamma   90.00
#
_symmetry.space_group_name_H-M   'P 1'
#
loop_
_entity.id
_entity.type
_entity.pdbx_description
1 polymer ?
#
loop_
_entity_poly.entity_id
_entity_poly.type
_entity_poly.pdbx_seq_one_letter_code
_entity_poly.pdbx_strand_id
1 'polypeptide(L)' 'MGQDVPEEKKVLEVNPSHPLIKKIASETEKGNADVAEWANVLMGLAAICEGEPVEDGKKFTRLITKLLDK' A
#
# COMPACT_ATOMS: atom_id res chain seq x y z
N MET A 1 29.68 -21.36 -2.97
CA MET A 1 28.43 -21.11 -3.73
C MET A 1 27.53 -20.26 -2.85
N GLY A 2 26.86 -19.25 -3.43
CA GLY A 2 25.94 -18.36 -2.71
C GLY A 2 26.48 -16.93 -2.63
N GLN A 3 26.17 -16.11 -3.63
CA GLN A 3 26.20 -14.66 -3.47
C GLN A 3 24.85 -14.23 -2.91
N ASP A 4 24.87 -13.31 -1.93
CA ASP A 4 23.66 -12.63 -1.48
C ASP A 4 23.04 -11.91 -2.69
N VAL A 5 21.81 -12.31 -3.03
CA VAL A 5 21.05 -11.62 -4.07
C VAL A 5 20.67 -10.25 -3.51
N PRO A 6 20.98 -9.14 -4.20
CA PRO A 6 20.58 -7.82 -3.76
C PRO A 6 19.06 -7.74 -3.58
N GLU A 7 18.61 -7.09 -2.52
CA GLU A 7 17.20 -6.84 -2.29
C GLU A 7 16.68 -5.87 -3.37
N GLU A 8 15.80 -6.38 -4.25
CA GLU A 8 15.12 -5.54 -5.24
C GLU A 8 13.96 -4.79 -4.59
N LYS A 9 13.99 -3.46 -4.69
CA LYS A 9 12.89 -2.62 -4.21
C LYS A 9 11.73 -2.66 -5.19
N LYS A 10 10.54 -2.99 -4.68
CA LYS A 10 9.29 -2.92 -5.44
C LYS A 10 8.89 -1.49 -5.77
N VAL A 11 8.35 -1.28 -6.96
CA VAL A 11 7.80 0.01 -7.41
C VAL A 11 6.26 -0.06 -7.31
N LEU A 12 5.67 0.90 -6.59
CA LEU A 12 4.21 1.03 -6.53
C LEU A 12 3.71 1.90 -7.68
N GLU A 13 3.04 1.29 -8.65
CA GLU A 13 2.36 2.02 -9.72
C GLU A 13 0.92 2.33 -9.34
N VAL A 14 0.47 3.56 -9.60
CA VAL A 14 -0.89 4.00 -9.30
C VAL A 14 -1.55 4.62 -10.52
N ASN A 15 -2.86 4.46 -10.66
CA ASN A 15 -3.65 5.14 -11.68
C ASN A 15 -4.19 6.48 -11.13
N PRO A 16 -3.68 7.64 -11.58
CA PRO A 16 -4.11 8.94 -11.06
C PRO A 16 -5.57 9.29 -11.38
N SER A 17 -6.15 8.64 -12.40
CA SER A 17 -7.55 8.87 -12.78
C SER A 17 -8.53 8.17 -11.84
N HIS A 18 -8.08 7.16 -11.09
CA HIS A 18 -8.93 6.32 -10.26
C HIS A 18 -9.54 7.10 -9.07
N PRO A 19 -10.86 6.98 -8.80
CA PRO A 19 -11.54 7.75 -7.75
C PRO A 19 -10.92 7.60 -6.35
N LEU A 20 -10.46 6.39 -6.00
CA LEU A 20 -9.80 6.14 -4.71
C LEU A 20 -8.49 6.93 -4.56
N ILE A 21 -7.65 6.97 -5.60
CA ILE A 21 -6.36 7.68 -5.55
C ILE A 21 -6.60 9.19 -5.39
N LYS A 22 -7.57 9.74 -6.13
CA LYS A 22 -7.98 11.14 -5.97
C LYS A 22 -8.50 11.44 -4.56
N LYS A 23 -9.31 10.54 -3.99
CA LYS A 23 -9.82 10.69 -2.62
C LYS A 23 -8.69 10.67 -1.59
N ILE A 24 -7.75 9.72 -1.71
CA ILE A 24 -6.58 9.61 -0.83
C ILE A 24 -5.75 10.90 -0.89
N ALA A 25 -5.47 11.40 -2.10
CA ALA A 25 -4.72 12.64 -2.28
C ALA A 25 -5.43 13.83 -1.60
N SER A 26 -6.73 14.02 -1.84
CA SER A 26 -7.50 15.13 -1.25
C SER A 26 -7.58 15.04 0.28
N GLU A 27 -7.77 13.85 0.85
CA GLU A 27 -7.83 13.69 2.30
C GLU A 27 -6.45 13.83 2.96
N THR A 28 -5.37 13.49 2.24
CA THR A 28 -4.00 13.73 2.70
C THR A 28 -3.70 15.23 2.73
N GLU A 29 -4.08 15.99 1.70
CA GLU A 29 -3.92 17.45 1.66
C GLU A 29 -4.65 18.16 2.81
N LYS A 30 -5.81 17.63 3.21
CA LYS A 30 -6.58 18.13 4.36
C LYS A 30 -6.01 17.69 5.72
N GLY A 31 -5.03 16.80 5.74
CA GLY A 31 -4.48 16.22 6.97
C GLY A 31 -5.35 15.14 7.63
N ASN A 32 -6.38 14.64 6.93
CA ASN A 32 -7.31 13.62 7.44
C ASN A 32 -6.84 12.19 7.18
N ALA A 33 -5.91 12.03 6.24
CA ALA A 33 -5.35 10.74 5.84
C ALA A 33 -3.82 10.76 5.89
N ASP A 34 -3.24 9.63 6.28
CA ASP A 34 -1.80 9.40 6.23
C ASP A 34 -1.45 8.69 4.92
N VAL A 35 -0.66 9.36 4.08
CA VAL A 35 -0.20 8.82 2.79
C VAL A 35 0.61 7.55 2.95
N ALA A 36 1.38 7.40 4.03
CA ALA A 36 2.19 6.22 4.28
C ALA A 36 1.30 5.02 4.61
N GLU A 37 0.22 5.22 5.40
CA GLU A 37 -0.75 4.16 5.68
C GLU A 37 -1.43 3.68 4.39
N TRP A 38 -1.87 4.60 3.55
CA TRP A 38 -2.48 4.26 2.26
C TRP A 38 -1.50 3.60 1.30
N ALA A 39 -0.24 4.04 1.23
CA ALA A 39 0.78 3.41 0.41
C ALA A 39 1.02 1.94 0.82
N ASN A 40 1.05 1.65 2.13
CA ASN A 40 1.19 0.28 2.63
C ASN A 40 -0.02 -0.60 2.26
N VAL A 41 -1.23 -0.05 2.32
CA VAL A 41 -2.44 -0.78 1.91
C VAL A 41 -2.42 -1.05 0.40
N LEU A 42 -2.09 -0.06 -0.42
CA LEU A 42 -2.01 -0.23 -1.87
C LEU A 42 -0.92 -1.24 -2.27
N MET A 43 0.22 -1.24 -1.59
CA MET A 43 1.28 -2.23 -1.80
C MET A 43 0.81 -3.66 -1.47
N GLY A 44 0.10 -3.83 -0.35
CA GLY A 44 -0.45 -5.14 0.01
C GLY A 44 -1.51 -5.62 -0.99
N LEU A 45 -2.36 -4.73 -1.49
CA LEU A 45 -3.33 -5.04 -2.54
C LEU A 45 -2.64 -5.43 -3.86
N ALA A 46 -1.59 -4.71 -4.26
CA ALA A 46 -0.80 -5.03 -5.45
C ALA A 46 -0.18 -6.42 -5.36
N ALA A 47 0.46 -6.76 -4.23
CA ALA A 47 1.02 -8.08 -3.99
C ALA A 47 -0.06 -9.19 -4.14
N ILE A 48 -1.24 -9.00 -3.54
CA ILE A 48 -2.36 -9.95 -3.67
C ILE A 48 -2.80 -10.09 -5.13
N CYS A 49 -2.90 -9.00 -5.88
CA CYS A 49 -3.26 -9.02 -7.30
C CYS A 49 -2.24 -9.75 -8.18
N GLU A 50 -0.94 -9.68 -7.82
CA GLU A 50 0.16 -10.38 -8.48
C GLU A 50 0.27 -11.86 -8.05
N GLY A 51 -0.53 -12.29 -7.08
CA GLY A 51 -0.47 -13.65 -6.51
C GLY A 51 0.72 -13.84 -5.55
N GLU A 52 1.33 -12.74 -5.11
CA GLU A 52 2.44 -12.73 -4.18
C GLU A 52 1.96 -12.63 -2.72
N PRO A 53 2.73 -13.14 -1.76
CA PRO A 53 2.44 -12.92 -0.35
C PRO A 53 2.59 -11.44 0.02
N VAL A 54 1.72 -10.96 0.90
CA VAL A 54 1.90 -9.66 1.55
C VAL A 54 3.07 -9.77 2.53
N GLU A 55 4.12 -8.98 2.31
CA GLU A 55 5.36 -9.01 3.08
C GLU A 55 5.13 -8.86 4.61
N ASP A 56 4.32 -7.87 5.01
CA ASP A 56 3.87 -7.70 6.39
C ASP A 56 2.33 -7.77 6.47
N GLY A 57 1.82 -9.00 6.47
CA GLY A 57 0.39 -9.26 6.58
C GLY A 57 -0.25 -8.68 7.86
N LYS A 58 0.47 -8.65 8.99
CA LYS A 58 -0.07 -8.10 10.25
C LYS A 58 -0.30 -6.59 10.14
N LYS A 59 0.68 -5.86 9.60
CA LYS A 59 0.56 -4.42 9.34
C LYS A 59 -0.55 -4.14 8.34
N PHE A 60 -0.60 -4.89 7.24
CA PHE A 60 -1.65 -4.75 6.23
C PHE A 60 -3.05 -4.92 6.81
N THR A 61 -3.31 -6.02 7.53
CA THR A 61 -4.63 -6.27 8.15
C THR A 61 -4.98 -5.18 9.16
N ARG A 62 -4.04 -4.77 10.02
CA ARG A 62 -4.27 -3.68 10.98
C ARG A 62 -4.66 -2.37 10.30
N LEU A 63 -3.98 -2.01 9.21
CA LEU A 63 -4.26 -0.79 8.46
C LEU A 63 -5.62 -0.86 7.77
N ILE A 64 -5.97 -1.99 7.13
CA ILE A 64 -7.30 -2.15 6.53
C ILE A 64 -8.39 -2.01 7.59
N THR A 65 -8.28 -2.70 8.73
CA THR A 65 -9.27 -2.60 9.82
C THR A 65 -9.42 -1.16 10.29
N LYS A 66 -8.30 -0.47 10.55
CA LYS A 66 -8.30 0.95 10.95
C LYS A 66 -9.01 1.85 9.94
N LEU A 67 -8.85 1.59 8.64
CA LEU A 67 -9.45 2.40 7.57
C LEU A 67 -10.94 2.07 7.33
N LEU A 68 -11.38 0.86 7.66
CA LEU A 68 -12.78 0.44 7.58
C LEU A 68 -13.61 0.87 8.79
N ASP A 69 -12.98 1.01 9.95
CA ASP A 69 -13.62 1.47 11.20
C ASP A 69 -13.83 3.00 11.26
N LYS A 70 -13.33 3.74 10.26
CA LYS A 70 -13.49 5.19 10.12
C LYS A 70 -14.66 5.56 9.23
#